data_AF-A0A2N6J8W0-F1
#
_entry.id   AF-A0A2N6J8W0-F1
#
_cell.length_a   1.000
_cell.length_b   1.000
_cell.length_c   1.000
_cell.angle_alpha   90.00
_cell.angle_beta   90.00
_cell.angle_gamma   90.00
#
_symmetry.space_group_name_H-M   'P 1'
#
loop_
_entity.id
_entity.type
_entity.pdbx_description
1 polymer ?
#
loop_
_entity_poly.entity_id
_entity_poly.type
_entity_poly.pdbx_seq_one_letter_code
_entity_poly.pdbx_strand_id
1 'polypeptide(L)'
;MYAKEIGIGVAIFTAVFFLFKAYKVCKTERSFPQELFKMTPSIVILIVVFLFSSTYLFNFFHQTDCKQHDYTAKLDGGIKRIGSKTYHIRICGAGLIDSHFLGEGLDKVLLSVTDEQGTILAKRHYTIFSDDSLGLASLQISDDKLLYFDADSKQGEIAIPPTIQDWIGARIPVFN
;
A
#
# COMPACT_ATOMS: atom_id res chain seq x y z
N MET A 1 7.14 -10.59 -7.58
CA MET A 1 7.32 -11.37 -8.83
C MET A 1 6.20 -11.13 -9.84
N TYR A 2 4.92 -11.05 -9.42
CA TYR A 2 3.76 -10.80 -10.30
C TYR A 2 3.68 -9.41 -10.98
N ALA A 3 4.25 -8.36 -10.38
CA ALA A 3 4.23 -7.01 -10.97
C ALA A 3 4.97 -6.92 -12.31
N LYS A 4 6.00 -7.77 -12.52
CA LYS A 4 6.80 -7.80 -13.75
C LYS A 4 6.02 -8.41 -14.91
N GLU A 5 5.22 -9.44 -14.65
CA GLU A 5 4.41 -10.12 -15.67
C GLU A 5 3.21 -9.26 -16.13
N ILE A 6 2.55 -8.57 -15.19
CA ILE A 6 1.44 -7.66 -15.52
C ILE A 6 1.93 -6.47 -16.34
N GLY A 7 3.09 -5.89 -15.98
CA GLY A 7 3.68 -4.77 -16.73
C GLY A 7 4.04 -5.13 -18.17
N ILE A 8 4.59 -6.33 -18.40
CA ILE A 8 4.92 -6.83 -19.74
C ILE A 8 3.63 -7.09 -20.55
N GLY A 9 2.61 -7.69 -19.92
CA GLY A 9 1.32 -7.95 -20.58
C GLY A 9 0.65 -6.68 -21.10
N VAL A 10 0.64 -5.60 -20.29
CA VAL A 10 0.04 -4.33 -20.72
C VAL A 10 0.89 -3.61 -21.77
N ALA A 11 2.22 -3.69 -21.68
CA ALA A 11 3.11 -3.12 -22.70
C ALA A 11 2.91 -3.80 -24.06
N ILE A 12 2.75 -5.12 -24.08
CA ILE A 12 2.45 -5.87 -25.31
C ILE A 12 1.07 -5.50 -25.85
N PHE A 13 0.04 -5.45 -24.99
CA PHE A 13 -1.32 -5.13 -25.42
C PHE A 13 -1.43 -3.72 -26.03
N THR A 14 -0.77 -2.74 -25.39
CA THR A 14 -0.69 -1.37 -25.92
C THR A 14 0.06 -1.32 -27.24
N ALA A 15 1.23 -1.95 -27.35
CA ALA A 15 1.99 -2.02 -28.60
C ALA A 15 1.19 -2.66 -29.76
N VAL A 16 0.50 -3.77 -29.50
CA VAL A 16 -0.36 -4.44 -30.49
C VAL A 16 -1.52 -3.56 -30.93
N PHE A 17 -2.16 -2.85 -29.99
CA PHE A 17 -3.24 -1.92 -30.31
C PHE A 17 -2.76 -0.78 -31.24
N PHE A 18 -1.61 -0.19 -30.93
CA PHE A 18 -1.01 0.87 -31.76
C PHE A 18 -0.57 0.36 -33.14
N LEU A 19 0.06 -0.82 -33.21
CA LEU A 19 0.48 -1.43 -34.47
C LEU A 19 -0.73 -1.79 -35.36
N PHE A 20 -1.81 -2.34 -34.79
CA PHE A 20 -3.02 -2.67 -35.53
C PHE A 20 -3.72 -1.42 -36.08
N LYS A 21 -3.77 -0.34 -35.29
CA LYS A 21 -4.32 0.94 -35.72
C LYS A 21 -3.46 1.58 -36.81
N ALA A 22 -2.13 1.60 -36.65
CA ALA A 22 -1.20 2.10 -37.65
C ALA A 22 -1.30 1.31 -38.97
N TYR A 23 -1.42 -0.02 -38.89
CA TYR A 23 -1.67 -0.89 -40.04
C TYR A 23 -2.98 -0.53 -40.76
N LYS A 24 -4.07 -0.30 -40.01
CA LYS A 24 -5.37 0.08 -40.59
C LYS A 24 -5.32 1.44 -41.26
N VAL A 25 -4.60 2.41 -40.70
CA VAL A 25 -4.40 3.75 -41.29
C VAL A 25 -3.55 3.66 -42.57
N CYS A 26 -2.40 2.96 -42.55
CA CYS A 26 -1.55 2.73 -43.72
C CYS A 26 -2.30 2.05 -44.88
N LYS A 27 -3.25 1.17 -44.56
CA LYS A 27 -4.02 0.43 -45.57
C LYS A 27 -5.20 1.23 -46.15
N THR A 28 -5.73 2.21 -45.42
CA THR A 28 -7.03 2.83 -45.76
C THR A 28 -6.94 4.25 -46.32
N GLU A 29 -6.01 5.12 -45.87
CA GLU A 29 -6.03 6.53 -46.29
C GLU A 29 -4.65 7.21 -46.41
N ARG A 30 -4.56 8.18 -47.34
CA ARG A 30 -3.32 8.87 -47.77
C ARG A 30 -2.87 9.98 -46.80
N SER A 31 -3.68 10.35 -45.80
CA SER A 31 -3.45 11.51 -44.92
C SER A 31 -3.24 11.11 -43.46
N PHE A 32 -2.06 10.54 -43.19
CA PHE A 32 -1.56 10.14 -41.88
C PHE A 32 -1.69 11.20 -40.75
N PRO A 33 -1.41 12.52 -40.95
CA PRO A 33 -1.38 13.47 -39.84
C PRO A 33 -2.77 13.89 -39.31
N GLN A 34 -3.80 13.85 -40.15
CA GLN A 34 -5.15 14.32 -39.78
C GLN A 34 -5.89 13.35 -38.85
N GLU A 35 -5.72 12.05 -39.09
CA GLU A 35 -6.29 11.01 -38.23
C GLU A 35 -5.48 10.79 -36.96
N LEU A 36 -4.16 11.04 -36.99
CA LEU A 36 -3.32 11.00 -35.78
C LEU A 36 -3.78 12.06 -34.76
N PHE A 37 -4.09 13.27 -35.23
CA PHE A 37 -4.62 14.35 -34.39
C PHE A 37 -5.98 14.03 -33.75
N LYS A 38 -6.85 13.30 -34.45
CA LYS A 38 -8.14 12.83 -33.91
C LYS A 38 -7.97 11.74 -32.84
N MET A 39 -6.90 10.94 -32.93
CA MET A 39 -6.65 9.84 -31.99
C MET A 39 -5.84 10.27 -30.76
N THR A 40 -5.13 11.40 -30.81
CA THR A 40 -4.38 11.98 -29.70
C THR A 40 -5.15 12.02 -28.37
N PRO A 41 -6.41 12.51 -28.29
CA PRO A 41 -7.13 12.56 -27.01
C PRO A 41 -7.39 11.17 -26.41
N SER A 42 -7.75 10.18 -27.22
CA SER A 42 -7.98 8.81 -26.73
C SER A 42 -6.71 8.15 -26.21
N ILE A 43 -5.57 8.43 -26.85
CA ILE A 43 -4.25 7.94 -26.43
C ILE A 43 -3.86 8.57 -25.09
N VAL A 44 -4.03 9.88 -24.94
CA VAL A 44 -3.75 10.59 -23.70
C VAL A 44 -4.61 10.03 -22.56
N ILE A 45 -5.90 9.80 -22.79
CA ILE A 45 -6.79 9.21 -21.78
C ILE A 45 -6.32 7.82 -21.37
N LEU A 46 -5.96 6.95 -22.32
CA LEU A 46 -5.45 5.60 -22.02
C LEU A 46 -4.14 5.64 -21.21
N ILE A 47 -3.23 6.56 -21.54
CA ILE A 47 -1.99 6.75 -20.79
C ILE A 47 -2.29 7.21 -19.37
N VAL A 48 -3.18 8.19 -19.19
CA VAL A 48 -3.56 8.70 -17.86
C VAL A 48 -4.20 7.59 -17.02
N VAL A 49 -5.16 6.84 -17.59
CA VAL A 49 -5.81 5.72 -16.89
C VAL A 49 -4.79 4.63 -16.55
N PHE A 50 -3.84 4.34 -17.44
CA PHE A 50 -2.80 3.35 -17.17
C PHE A 50 -1.84 3.81 -16.06
N LEU A 51 -1.40 5.08 -16.06
CA LEU A 51 -0.55 5.64 -15.01
C LEU A 51 -1.29 5.67 -13.66
N PHE A 52 -2.57 6.02 -13.66
CA PHE A 52 -3.39 6.04 -12.45
C PHE A 52 -3.65 4.62 -11.91
N SER A 53 -3.96 3.67 -12.80
CA SER A 53 -4.16 2.28 -12.42
C SER A 53 -2.87 1.61 -11.96
N SER A 54 -1.73 1.89 -12.59
CA SER A 54 -0.44 1.30 -12.22
C SER A 54 0.05 1.82 -10.88
N THR A 55 -0.10 3.11 -10.59
CA THR A 55 0.20 3.67 -9.26
C THR A 55 -0.71 3.11 -8.18
N TYR A 56 -1.99 2.93 -8.47
CA TYR A 56 -2.93 2.29 -7.56
C TYR A 56 -2.58 0.81 -7.30
N LEU A 57 -2.27 0.05 -8.36
CA LEU A 57 -1.87 -1.35 -8.26
C LEU A 57 -0.51 -1.52 -7.59
N PHE A 58 0.44 -0.63 -7.84
CA PHE A 58 1.76 -0.66 -7.20
C PHE A 58 1.65 -0.44 -5.69
N ASN A 59 0.83 0.54 -5.26
CA ASN A 59 0.51 0.72 -3.84
C ASN A 59 -0.25 -0.48 -3.26
N PHE A 60 -1.13 -1.12 -4.04
CA PHE A 60 -1.85 -2.32 -3.61
C PHE A 60 -0.92 -3.54 -3.42
N PHE A 61 0.07 -3.70 -4.29
CA PHE A 61 0.99 -4.84 -4.29
C PHE A 61 2.26 -4.64 -3.46
N HIS A 62 2.64 -3.40 -3.12
CA HIS A 62 3.57 -3.15 -2.01
C HIS A 62 2.89 -3.34 -0.66
N GLN A 63 2.35 -4.54 -0.49
CA GLN A 63 2.10 -5.11 0.82
C GLN A 63 3.46 -5.22 1.53
N THR A 64 3.55 -4.60 2.69
CA THR A 64 4.67 -4.67 3.64
C THR A 64 5.29 -6.07 3.67
N ASP A 65 6.59 -6.17 3.45
CA ASP A 65 7.29 -7.46 3.47
C ASP A 65 7.56 -7.89 4.92
N CYS A 66 6.54 -8.55 5.49
CA CYS A 66 6.59 -9.12 6.83
C CYS A 66 7.68 -10.20 7.04
N LYS A 67 8.36 -10.66 5.99
CA LYS A 67 9.46 -11.65 6.15
C LYS A 67 10.79 -10.97 6.44
N GLN A 68 11.02 -9.81 5.85
CA GLN A 68 12.30 -9.12 5.93
C GLN A 68 12.32 -8.03 7.01
N HIS A 69 11.18 -7.38 7.26
CA HIS A 69 11.06 -6.25 8.18
C HIS A 69 9.99 -6.53 9.25
N ASP A 70 10.25 -7.48 10.15
CA ASP A 70 9.36 -7.77 11.28
C ASP A 70 9.76 -6.93 12.52
N TYR A 71 8.93 -5.95 12.85
CA TYR A 71 9.11 -5.09 14.04
C TYR A 71 8.23 -5.52 15.21
N THR A 72 7.51 -6.64 15.08
CA THR A 72 6.52 -7.08 16.07
C THR A 72 7.13 -7.24 17.46
N ALA A 73 8.28 -7.92 17.57
CA ALA A 73 8.95 -8.09 18.86
C ALA A 73 9.60 -6.79 19.38
N LYS A 74 10.05 -5.93 18.46
CA LYS A 74 10.76 -4.69 18.78
C LYS A 74 9.85 -3.61 19.36
N LEU A 75 8.60 -3.58 18.93
CA LEU A 75 7.59 -2.59 19.31
C LEU A 75 6.59 -3.11 20.36
N ASP A 76 6.94 -4.16 21.10
CA ASP A 76 6.06 -4.83 22.09
C ASP A 76 4.71 -5.32 21.52
N GLY A 77 4.72 -5.76 20.26
CA GLY A 77 3.60 -6.46 19.65
C GLY A 77 3.49 -7.92 20.12
N GLY A 78 2.94 -8.77 19.26
CA GLY A 78 2.80 -10.20 19.50
C GLY A 78 1.42 -10.57 20.07
N ILE A 79 1.39 -11.65 20.84
CA ILE A 79 0.15 -12.18 21.43
C ILE A 79 -0.13 -11.41 22.72
N LYS A 80 -1.25 -10.69 22.75
CA LYS A 80 -1.63 -9.85 23.88
C LYS A 80 -3.05 -10.20 24.29
N ARG A 81 -3.25 -10.42 25.59
CA ARG A 81 -4.54 -10.76 26.16
C ARG A 81 -5.15 -9.50 26.77
N ILE A 82 -6.29 -9.07 26.24
CA ILE A 82 -6.94 -7.83 26.64
C ILE A 82 -8.36 -8.19 27.06
N GLY A 83 -8.63 -8.08 28.36
CA GLY A 83 -9.83 -8.63 28.99
C GLY A 83 -9.91 -10.16 28.86
N SER A 84 -10.99 -10.66 28.26
CA SER A 84 -11.25 -12.09 28.05
C SER A 84 -10.86 -12.61 26.67
N LYS A 85 -10.32 -11.75 25.79
CA LYS A 85 -9.95 -12.08 24.41
C LYS A 85 -8.45 -11.97 24.19
N THR A 86 -7.92 -12.84 23.34
CA THR A 86 -6.53 -12.76 22.89
C THR A 86 -6.46 -12.11 21.52
N TYR A 87 -5.56 -11.15 21.37
CA TYR A 87 -5.31 -10.47 20.11
C TYR A 87 -3.88 -10.73 19.67
N HIS A 88 -3.71 -10.96 18.37
CA HIS A 88 -2.43 -11.10 17.72
C HIS A 88 -2.11 -9.79 17.01
N ILE A 89 -1.14 -9.06 17.54
CA ILE A 89 -0.66 -7.79 17.01
C ILE A 89 0.61 -8.06 16.22
N ARG A 90 0.60 -7.75 14.93
CA ARG A 90 1.76 -7.90 14.04
C ARG A 90 2.09 -6.57 13.39
N ILE A 91 3.37 -6.22 13.40
CA ILE A 91 3.90 -4.97 12.84
C ILE A 91 4.97 -5.32 11.81
N CYS A 92 4.72 -4.94 10.55
CA CYS A 92 5.63 -5.23 9.44
C CYS A 92 6.02 -3.96 8.71
N GLY A 93 7.30 -3.81 8.36
CA GLY A 93 7.80 -2.72 7.52
C GLY A 93 7.57 -2.97 6.03
N ALA A 94 7.40 -1.87 5.28
CA ALA A 94 7.57 -1.86 3.84
C ALA A 94 9.06 -1.79 3.43
N GLY A 95 9.95 -1.54 4.39
CA GLY A 95 11.36 -1.24 4.16
C GLY A 95 11.57 0.27 4.07
N LEU A 96 12.82 0.69 4.33
CA LEU A 96 13.24 2.10 4.33
C LEU A 96 12.65 2.84 3.13
N ILE A 97 11.85 3.87 3.42
CA ILE A 97 11.48 4.84 2.41
C ILE A 97 12.67 5.80 2.33
N ASP A 98 13.70 5.42 1.57
CA ASP A 98 14.76 6.32 1.10
C ASP A 98 14.18 7.26 0.03
N SER A 99 13.15 8.01 0.40
CA SER A 99 12.69 9.13 -0.41
C SER A 99 13.45 10.35 0.07
N HIS A 100 14.21 10.96 -0.85
CA HIS A 100 14.85 12.27 -0.65
C HIS A 100 13.89 13.38 -0.14
N PHE A 101 12.57 13.13 -0.11
CA PHE A 101 11.53 14.05 0.36
C PHE A 101 11.15 13.92 1.84
N LEU A 102 11.34 12.76 2.49
CA LEU A 102 10.86 12.53 3.88
C LEU A 102 11.98 12.38 4.93
N GLY A 103 13.22 12.68 4.56
CA GLY A 103 14.36 12.58 5.48
C GLY A 103 14.88 11.14 5.59
N GLU A 104 16.20 11.01 5.75
CA GLU A 104 16.86 9.72 5.89
C GLU A 104 16.45 9.07 7.22
N GLY A 105 16.05 7.79 7.19
CA GLY A 105 15.83 7.00 8.41
C GLY A 105 14.38 6.79 8.85
N LEU A 106 13.38 7.03 7.99
CA LEU A 106 11.98 6.66 8.26
C LEU A 106 11.57 5.36 7.54
N ASP A 107 10.92 4.45 8.27
CA ASP A 107 10.32 3.24 7.71
C ASP A 107 8.80 3.27 7.88
N LYS A 108 8.06 2.92 6.83
CA LYS A 108 6.62 2.83 6.86
C LYS A 108 6.23 1.42 7.29
N VAL A 109 5.51 1.33 8.39
CA VAL A 109 5.06 0.08 8.98
C VAL A 109 3.54 -0.08 8.88
N LEU A 110 3.10 -1.33 8.76
CA LEU A 110 1.72 -1.76 8.85
C LEU A 110 1.52 -2.46 10.20
N LEU A 111 0.71 -1.85 11.05
CA LEU A 111 0.13 -2.47 12.24
C LEU A 111 -1.11 -3.25 11.83
N SER A 112 -1.16 -4.52 12.20
CA SER A 112 -2.32 -5.39 12.00
C SER A 112 -2.73 -6.05 13.30
N VAL A 113 -4.02 -5.99 13.61
CA VAL A 113 -4.61 -6.62 14.79
C VAL A 113 -5.54 -7.73 14.31
N THR A 114 -5.29 -8.94 14.81
CA THR A 114 -6.04 -10.15 14.46
C THR A 114 -6.60 -10.82 15.72
N ASP A 115 -7.76 -11.46 15.59
CA ASP A 115 -8.36 -12.29 16.66
C ASP A 115 -7.66 -13.65 16.77
N GLU A 116 -8.00 -14.45 17.77
CA GLU A 116 -7.53 -15.84 17.99
C GLU A 116 -7.76 -16.73 16.76
N GLN A 117 -8.83 -16.49 16.00
CA GLN A 117 -9.15 -17.24 14.79
C GLN A 117 -8.37 -16.74 13.55
N GLY A 118 -7.47 -15.77 13.72
CA GLY A 118 -6.69 -15.16 12.64
C GLY A 118 -7.47 -14.17 11.78
N THR A 119 -8.68 -13.78 12.19
CA THR A 119 -9.47 -12.79 11.47
C THR A 119 -8.90 -11.39 11.70
N ILE A 120 -8.64 -10.65 10.62
CA ILE A 120 -8.16 -9.26 10.69
C ILE A 120 -9.29 -8.37 11.18
N LEU A 121 -9.05 -7.71 12.32
CA LEU A 121 -9.98 -6.79 12.97
C LEU A 121 -9.64 -5.33 12.68
N ALA A 122 -8.34 -4.98 12.65
CA ALA A 122 -7.88 -3.63 12.34
C ALA A 122 -6.56 -3.67 11.58
N LYS A 123 -6.35 -2.67 10.71
CA LYS A 123 -5.06 -2.38 10.07
C LYS A 123 -4.82 -0.88 10.08
N ARG A 124 -3.59 -0.46 10.33
CA ARG A 124 -3.16 0.95 10.31
C ARG A 124 -1.75 1.07 9.74
N HIS A 125 -1.55 1.99 8.81
CA HIS A 125 -0.20 2.36 8.35
C HIS A 125 0.29 3.56 9.17
N TYR A 126 1.55 3.53 9.58
CA TYR A 126 2.20 4.65 10.26
C TYR A 126 3.70 4.59 10.00
N THR A 127 4.42 5.63 10.39
CA THR A 127 5.86 5.72 10.14
C THR A 127 6.62 5.61 11.45
N ILE A 128 7.73 4.89 11.43
CA ILE A 128 8.65 4.75 12.57
C ILE A 128 10.04 5.24 12.18
N PHE A 129 10.81 5.69 13.17
CA PHE A 129 12.24 5.89 13.00
C PHE A 129 12.93 4.54 12.91
N SER A 130 13.68 4.32 11.85
CA SER A 130 14.43 3.08 11.61
C SER A 130 15.66 2.97 12.51
N ASP A 131 16.16 4.09 13.04
CA ASP A 131 17.31 4.11 13.95
C ASP A 131 16.85 3.89 15.40
N ASP A 132 17.43 2.88 16.05
CA ASP A 132 17.19 2.58 17.48
C ASP A 132 17.58 3.76 18.39
N SER A 133 18.44 4.65 17.92
CA SER A 133 18.97 5.78 18.70
C SER A 133 17.91 6.83 19.08
N LEU A 134 16.87 7.00 18.25
CA LEU A 134 15.79 7.96 18.46
C LEU A 134 14.60 7.39 19.25
N GLY A 135 14.70 6.11 19.66
CA GLY A 135 13.68 5.43 20.45
C GLY A 135 12.47 5.07 19.61
N LEU A 136 12.41 3.82 19.13
CA LEU A 136 11.16 3.25 18.65
C LEU A 136 10.14 3.30 19.79
N ALA A 137 9.17 4.20 19.69
CA ALA A 137 8.09 4.29 20.65
C ALA A 137 7.27 3.00 20.60
N SER A 138 7.43 2.19 21.65
CA SER A 138 6.75 0.90 21.77
C SER A 138 5.23 1.08 21.80
N LEU A 139 4.53 0.06 21.32
CA LEU A 139 3.08 0.01 21.39
C LEU A 139 2.63 0.08 22.85
N GLN A 140 1.69 0.96 23.17
CA GLN A 140 1.08 1.00 24.50
C GLN A 140 -0.29 0.36 24.44
N ILE A 141 -0.50 -0.66 25.26
CA ILE A 141 -1.74 -1.43 25.30
C ILE A 141 -2.47 -1.08 26.60
N SER A 142 -3.67 -0.53 26.45
CA SER A 142 -4.65 -0.32 27.52
C SER A 142 -5.78 -1.35 27.40
N ASP A 143 -6.62 -1.43 28.43
CA ASP A 143 -7.77 -2.35 28.45
C ASP A 143 -8.81 -2.03 27.37
N ASP A 144 -8.88 -0.78 26.93
CA ASP A 144 -9.88 -0.22 26.02
C ASP A 144 -9.30 0.25 24.67
N LYS A 145 -7.97 0.38 24.55
CA LYS A 145 -7.32 0.92 23.36
C LYS A 145 -5.86 0.50 23.20
N LEU A 146 -5.43 0.47 21.96
CA LEU A 146 -4.04 0.28 21.53
C LEU A 146 -3.54 1.62 20.99
N LEU A 147 -2.46 2.11 21.56
CA LEU A 147 -1.84 3.37 21.20
C LEU A 147 -0.54 3.09 20.45
N TYR A 148 -0.38 3.76 19.31
CA TYR A 148 0.84 3.74 18.53
C TYR A 148 1.30 5.18 18.26
N PHE A 149 2.60 5.36 18.12
CA PHE A 149 3.21 6.66 17.94
C PHE A 149 3.78 6.75 16.52
N ASP A 150 3.33 7.76 15.77
CA ASP A 150 3.87 8.09 14.46
C ASP A 150 5.10 8.99 14.61
N ALA A 151 6.06 8.87 13.69
CA ALA A 151 7.28 9.69 13.64
C ALA A 151 6.97 11.20 13.60
N ASP A 152 5.82 11.58 13.03
CA ASP A 152 5.29 12.94 13.02
C ASP A 152 4.76 13.44 14.39
N SER A 153 5.07 12.75 15.49
CA SER A 153 4.56 13.02 16.85
C SER A 153 3.04 12.95 16.98
N LYS A 154 2.37 12.32 16.01
CA LYS A 154 0.93 12.05 16.06
C LYS A 154 0.70 10.71 16.75
N GLN A 155 -0.04 10.73 17.83
CA GLN A 155 -0.49 9.51 18.50
C GLN A 155 -1.73 8.99 17.78
N GLY A 156 -1.67 7.76 17.30
CA GLY A 156 -2.82 7.04 16.77
C GLY A 156 -3.38 6.09 17.82
N GLU A 157 -4.70 5.87 17.77
CA GLU A 157 -5.39 4.96 18.65
C GLU A 157 -6.28 3.99 17.88
N ILE A 158 -6.33 2.75 18.36
CA ILE A 158 -7.25 1.71 17.89
C ILE A 158 -8.07 1.28 19.11
N ALA A 159 -9.38 1.46 19.04
CA ALA A 159 -10.27 0.99 20.10
C ALA A 159 -10.26 -0.54 20.21
N ILE A 160 -10.42 -1.06 21.42
CA ILE A 160 -10.52 -2.50 21.70
C ILE A 160 -11.82 -2.76 22.46
N PRO A 161 -12.75 -3.59 21.91
CA PRO A 161 -12.67 -4.25 20.61
C PRO A 161 -12.73 -3.25 19.44
N PRO A 162 -12.11 -3.57 18.29
CA PRO A 162 -12.10 -2.70 17.11
C PRO A 162 -13.50 -2.34 16.64
N THR A 163 -13.67 -1.11 16.17
CA THR A 163 -14.96 -0.63 15.69
C THR A 163 -15.31 -1.26 14.33
N ILE A 164 -16.58 -1.17 13.94
CA ILE A 164 -17.02 -1.60 12.60
C ILE A 164 -16.25 -0.83 11.50
N GLN A 165 -15.91 0.44 11.74
CA GLN A 165 -15.13 1.25 10.81
C GLN A 165 -13.70 0.71 10.66
N ASP A 166 -13.06 0.33 11.77
CA ASP A 166 -11.73 -0.31 11.74
C ASP A 166 -11.77 -1.64 10.97
N TRP A 167 -12.84 -2.42 11.15
CA TRP A 167 -13.03 -3.69 10.45
C TRP A 167 -13.22 -3.52 8.94
N ILE A 168 -13.95 -2.47 8.53
CA ILE A 168 -14.14 -2.10 7.12
C ILE A 168 -12.81 -1.59 6.54
N GLY A 169 -12.13 -0.66 7.23
CA GLY A 169 -10.84 -0.12 6.80
C GLY A 169 -9.74 -1.19 6.71
N ALA A 170 -9.81 -2.22 7.56
CA ALA A 170 -8.89 -3.36 7.49
C ALA A 170 -9.05 -4.21 6.22
N ARG A 171 -10.22 -4.16 5.58
CA ARG A 171 -10.56 -4.88 4.35
C ARG A 171 -10.50 -4.00 3.11
N ILE A 172 -10.72 -2.71 3.26
CA ILE A 172 -10.75 -1.74 2.17
C ILE A 172 -9.55 -0.79 2.32
N PRO A 173 -8.48 -0.99 1.53
CA PRO A 173 -7.24 -0.20 1.64
C PRO A 173 -7.39 1.28 1.29
N VAL A 174 -8.54 1.71 0.75
CA VAL A 174 -8.83 3.12 0.42
C VAL A 174 -9.09 3.98 1.67
N PHE A 175 -9.51 3.36 2.77
CA PHE A 175 -9.89 4.05 4.01
C PHE A 175 -8.81 3.95 5.11
N ASN A 176 -7.57 3.59 4.73
CA ASN A 176 -6.47 3.37 5.66
C ASN A 176 -5.15 3.98 5.19
#